data_AF-A0A2U3W7W9-F1
#
_entry.id   AF-A0A2U3W7W9-F1
#
_cell.length_a   1.000
_cell.length_b   1.000
_cell.length_c   1.000
_cell.angle_alpha   90.00
_cell.angle_beta   90.00
_cell.angle_gamma   90.00
#
_symmetry.space_group_name_H-M   'P 1'
#
loop_
_entity.id
_entity.type
_entity.pdbx_description
1 polymer ?
#
loop_
_entity_poly.entity_id
_entity_poly.type
_entity_poly.pdbx_seq_one_letter_code
_entity_poly.pdbx_strand_id
1 'polypeptide(L)'
;MAAAAGRALLRGMVRGLLLPRLAGGTPGPERDFSLSHNRGTVIVERWWKVPLAGEGRKPRLHRRHRVYKLVEDTKHGPKGSLELILTQSVEGLGVRGDLVSVKKSLGRNQLLPQGLAVYASPENKKLFEEEKLLRQEGKLERIQTKAGEMTVKFLRSCHLEVGMKNNVKWELNPEIVARHFFKNLGVVAAPHALKLPEEPITRWGEYWCEVTVNGLDTVRVPMSVVNFERPKTKRYKYWLARQAAKGVAPTSSQTV
;
A
#
# COMPACT_ATOMS: atom_id res chain seq x y z
N MET A 1 79.39 -14.32 -14.75
CA MET A 1 78.99 -13.33 -15.78
C MET A 1 77.80 -12.55 -15.22
N ALA A 2 77.95 -11.66 -14.23
CA ALA A 2 78.70 -10.39 -14.14
C ALA A 2 78.15 -9.25 -15.04
N ALA A 3 77.91 -8.11 -14.38
CA ALA A 3 77.63 -6.73 -14.85
C ALA A 3 76.20 -6.42 -15.38
N ALA A 4 75.38 -5.51 -14.85
CA ALA A 4 75.51 -4.15 -14.24
C ALA A 4 75.57 -2.99 -15.24
N ALA A 5 74.56 -2.08 -15.17
CA ALA A 5 74.57 -0.62 -15.37
C ALA A 5 73.10 -0.14 -15.52
N GLY A 6 72.55 0.93 -14.92
CA GLY A 6 73.09 2.02 -14.11
C GLY A 6 72.60 3.38 -14.64
N ARG A 7 71.68 4.05 -13.90
CA ARG A 7 71.47 5.54 -13.77
C ARG A 7 71.10 6.34 -15.06
N ALA A 8 70.40 7.48 -15.07
CA ALA A 8 69.84 8.40 -14.09
C ALA A 8 68.82 9.38 -14.75
N LEU A 9 67.88 9.87 -13.93
CA LEU A 9 67.26 11.21 -13.82
C LEU A 9 67.24 12.16 -15.04
N LEU A 10 66.04 12.69 -15.36
CA LEU A 10 65.85 14.13 -15.59
C LEU A 10 64.49 14.61 -15.08
N ARG A 11 64.54 15.70 -14.31
CA ARG A 11 63.45 16.48 -13.69
C ARG A 11 62.72 17.32 -14.75
N GLY A 12 61.45 17.63 -14.49
CA GLY A 12 60.72 18.70 -15.20
C GLY A 12 59.20 18.57 -14.97
N MET A 13 58.67 19.00 -13.82
CA MET A 13 58.15 20.36 -13.61
C MET A 13 56.69 20.52 -14.08
N VAL A 14 55.79 20.50 -13.08
CA VAL A 14 54.72 21.49 -12.85
C VAL A 14 53.66 21.68 -13.95
N ARG A 15 52.42 21.24 -13.72
CA ARG A 15 51.29 22.10 -13.28
C ARG A 15 49.96 21.34 -13.41
N GLY A 16 49.16 21.40 -12.35
CA GLY A 16 47.74 21.10 -12.43
C GLY A 16 47.04 22.03 -13.42
N LEU A 17 46.21 21.44 -14.27
CA LEU A 17 45.15 22.11 -15.02
C LEU A 17 43.88 21.84 -14.20
N LEU A 18 43.56 22.62 -13.18
CA LEU A 18 42.83 23.89 -13.27
C LEU A 18 41.81 23.90 -14.42
N LEU A 19 40.54 23.82 -14.03
CA LEU A 19 39.36 24.09 -14.84
C LEU A 19 39.58 25.32 -15.75
N PRO A 20 39.15 25.26 -17.03
CA PRO A 20 38.85 26.48 -17.75
C PRO A 20 37.60 27.12 -17.13
N ARG A 21 37.80 28.35 -16.65
CA ARG A 21 36.78 29.32 -16.28
C ARG A 21 35.69 29.43 -17.34
N LEU A 22 34.46 29.55 -16.83
CA LEU A 22 33.28 30.09 -17.46
C LEU A 22 33.61 31.27 -18.39
N ALA A 23 33.49 31.06 -19.69
CA ALA A 23 33.28 32.13 -20.65
C ALA A 23 31.78 32.15 -20.96
N GLY A 24 31.13 33.25 -20.59
CA GLY A 24 29.69 33.44 -20.74
C GLY A 24 29.25 33.28 -22.18
N GLY A 25 28.60 32.15 -22.47
CA GLY A 25 27.62 32.07 -23.54
C GLY A 25 26.35 32.74 -23.05
N THR A 26 25.91 33.77 -23.76
CA THR A 26 24.58 34.35 -23.62
C THR A 26 23.53 33.24 -23.50
N PRO A 27 22.64 33.25 -22.50
CA PRO A 27 21.49 32.37 -22.51
C PRO A 27 20.62 32.82 -23.68
N GLY A 28 20.71 32.11 -24.81
CA GLY A 28 19.59 32.07 -25.76
C GLY A 28 18.35 31.61 -24.99
N PRO A 29 17.13 31.79 -25.53
CA PRO A 29 15.96 31.25 -24.88
C PRO A 29 16.11 29.73 -24.87
N GLU A 30 16.64 29.20 -23.78
CA GLU A 30 16.47 27.81 -23.39
C GLU A 30 14.96 27.67 -23.32
N ARG A 31 14.40 27.15 -24.41
CA ARG A 31 13.13 26.47 -24.32
C ARG A 31 13.43 25.35 -23.35
N ASP A 32 13.13 25.62 -22.08
CA ASP A 32 12.89 24.61 -21.06
C ASP A 32 11.73 23.77 -21.59
N PHE A 33 12.02 22.92 -22.57
CA PHE A 33 11.20 21.79 -22.90
C PHE A 33 11.26 20.96 -21.63
N SER A 34 10.21 21.06 -20.83
CA SER A 34 9.94 20.15 -19.73
C SER A 34 10.39 18.75 -20.15
N LEU A 35 11.48 18.25 -19.56
CA LEU A 35 12.09 16.96 -19.93
C LEU A 35 11.15 15.76 -19.71
N SER A 36 9.96 16.00 -19.13
CA SER A 36 8.81 15.12 -19.30
C SER A 36 8.36 15.14 -20.77
N HIS A 37 8.93 14.25 -21.56
CA HIS A 37 8.39 13.90 -22.88
C HIS A 37 6.89 13.63 -22.71
N ASN A 38 6.04 14.45 -23.34
CA ASN A 38 4.62 14.16 -23.42
C ASN A 38 4.49 12.78 -24.06
N ARG A 39 4.06 11.79 -23.29
CA ARG A 39 3.89 10.39 -23.74
C ARG A 39 2.65 10.23 -24.65
N GLY A 40 2.28 11.28 -25.37
CA GLY A 40 1.25 11.27 -26.38
C GLY A 40 1.90 11.11 -27.75
N THR A 41 1.33 10.24 -28.56
CA THR A 41 1.72 10.02 -29.94
C THR A 41 0.63 10.60 -30.82
N VAL A 42 1.01 11.53 -31.69
CA VAL A 42 0.11 12.08 -32.71
C VAL A 42 0.27 11.22 -33.96
N ILE A 43 -0.79 10.50 -34.31
CA ILE A 43 -0.84 9.65 -35.50
C ILE A 43 -1.41 10.49 -36.65
N VAL A 44 -0.63 10.58 -37.72
CA VAL A 44 -0.99 11.38 -38.91
C VAL A 44 -0.91 10.53 -40.16
N GLU A 45 -1.81 10.80 -41.11
CA GLU A 45 -1.76 10.25 -42.47
C GLU A 45 -1.29 11.32 -43.45
N ARG A 46 -0.58 10.92 -44.51
CA ARG A 46 -0.22 11.87 -45.58
C ARG A 46 -1.48 12.18 -46.40
N TRP A 47 -1.70 13.45 -46.70
CA TRP A 47 -2.84 13.88 -47.52
C TRP A 47 -2.79 13.29 -48.94
N TRP A 48 -1.58 13.14 -49.47
CA TRP A 48 -1.33 12.61 -50.81
C TRP A 48 -0.65 11.24 -50.72
N LYS A 49 -1.18 10.26 -51.48
CA LYS A 49 -0.58 8.92 -51.59
C LYS A 49 0.83 9.01 -52.19
N VAL A 50 1.78 8.32 -51.57
CA VAL A 50 3.16 8.24 -52.06
C VAL A 50 3.24 7.12 -53.11
N PRO A 51 3.73 7.37 -54.34
CA PRO A 51 3.88 6.32 -55.34
C PRO A 51 4.88 5.27 -54.84
N LEU A 52 4.57 4.00 -55.09
CA LEU A 52 5.41 2.88 -54.71
C LEU A 52 6.78 3.00 -55.40
N ALA A 53 7.84 2.82 -54.63
CA ALA A 53 9.14 2.49 -55.21
C ALA A 53 9.18 0.99 -55.52
N GLY A 54 10.07 0.59 -56.43
CA GLY A 54 10.36 -0.83 -56.65
C GLY A 54 10.87 -1.51 -55.37
N GLU A 55 10.78 -2.82 -55.32
CA GLU A 55 11.16 -3.63 -54.14
C GLU A 55 12.60 -3.33 -53.69
N GLY A 56 12.78 -3.22 -52.36
CA GLY A 56 14.05 -2.85 -51.74
C GLY A 56 14.50 -1.38 -51.95
N ARG A 57 13.77 -0.58 -52.74
CA ARG A 57 14.10 0.82 -52.98
C ARG A 57 13.28 1.75 -52.08
N LYS A 58 13.91 2.83 -51.62
CA LYS A 58 13.24 3.87 -50.82
C LYS A 58 12.27 4.68 -51.70
N PRO A 59 11.07 5.03 -51.19
CA PRO A 59 10.11 5.84 -51.93
C PRO A 59 10.62 7.28 -52.16
N ARG A 60 10.37 7.81 -53.35
CA ARG A 60 10.70 9.21 -53.68
C ARG A 60 9.62 10.15 -53.13
N LEU A 61 9.98 10.98 -52.16
CA LEU A 61 9.07 11.94 -51.53
C LEU A 61 9.16 13.31 -52.20
N HIS A 62 8.00 13.89 -52.53
CA HIS A 62 7.88 15.25 -53.03
C HIS A 62 7.36 16.19 -51.93
N ARG A 63 7.49 17.51 -52.12
CA ARG A 63 7.03 18.54 -51.17
C ARG A 63 5.57 18.33 -50.74
N ARG A 64 4.69 18.00 -51.69
CA ARG A 64 3.26 17.72 -51.44
C ARG A 64 3.03 16.59 -50.43
N HIS A 65 3.92 15.60 -50.36
CA HIS A 65 3.78 14.48 -49.43
C HIS A 65 4.03 14.89 -47.97
N ARG A 66 4.62 16.06 -47.71
CA ARG A 66 4.84 16.61 -46.35
C ARG A 66 3.59 17.24 -45.74
N VAL A 67 2.47 17.25 -46.46
CA VAL A 67 1.16 17.66 -45.94
C VAL A 67 0.52 16.45 -45.25
N TYR A 68 0.17 16.63 -43.99
CA TYR A 68 -0.40 15.60 -43.14
C TYR A 68 -1.81 15.97 -42.66
N LYS A 69 -2.63 14.96 -42.44
CA LYS A 69 -3.93 15.06 -41.79
C LYS A 69 -3.85 14.32 -40.45
N LEU A 70 -4.34 14.95 -39.40
CA LEU A 70 -4.45 14.32 -38.09
C LEU A 70 -5.47 13.17 -38.17
N VAL A 71 -5.05 11.97 -37.75
CA VAL A 71 -5.92 10.80 -37.67
C VAL A 71 -6.35 10.61 -36.22
N GLU A 72 -5.39 10.40 -35.33
CA GLU A 72 -5.65 10.08 -33.93
C GLU A 72 -4.58 10.71 -33.03
N ASP A 73 -5.00 11.08 -31.82
CA ASP A 73 -4.08 11.56 -30.79
C ASP A 73 -4.22 10.68 -29.55
N THR A 74 -3.17 9.92 -29.24
CA THR A 74 -3.24 8.90 -28.17
C THR A 74 -3.39 9.52 -26.78
N LYS A 75 -3.20 10.84 -26.60
CA LYS A 75 -3.39 11.49 -25.30
C LYS A 75 -4.85 11.47 -24.83
N HIS A 76 -5.79 11.47 -25.78
CA HIS A 76 -7.23 11.55 -25.51
C HIS A 76 -7.90 10.17 -25.41
N GLY A 77 -7.15 9.10 -25.70
CA GLY A 77 -7.65 7.74 -25.56
C GLY A 77 -7.80 7.28 -24.09
N PRO A 78 -8.60 6.24 -23.83
CA PRO A 78 -8.73 5.65 -22.50
C PRO A 78 -7.40 5.07 -22.02
N LYS A 79 -7.03 5.36 -20.77
CA LYS A 79 -5.77 4.90 -20.18
C LYS A 79 -5.95 3.50 -19.59
N GLY A 80 -5.27 2.50 -20.17
CA GLY A 80 -5.22 1.15 -19.61
C GLY A 80 -4.50 1.06 -18.25
N SER A 81 -4.79 0.01 -17.49
CA SER A 81 -4.10 -0.34 -16.25
C SER A 81 -2.71 -0.93 -16.53
N LEU A 82 -1.94 -1.12 -15.45
CA LEU A 82 -0.61 -1.73 -15.45
C LEU A 82 -0.62 -2.89 -14.46
N GLU A 83 -0.25 -4.07 -14.94
CA GLU A 83 -0.08 -5.26 -14.11
C GLU A 83 1.30 -5.28 -13.48
N LEU A 84 1.35 -5.43 -12.16
CA LEU A 84 2.57 -5.54 -11.37
C LEU A 84 2.43 -6.69 -10.37
N ILE A 85 3.55 -7.25 -9.94
CA ILE A 85 3.62 -8.22 -8.84
C ILE A 85 4.20 -7.49 -7.63
N LEU A 86 3.51 -7.55 -6.50
CA LEU A 86 3.97 -6.90 -5.28
C LEU A 86 5.13 -7.67 -4.65
N THR A 87 6.20 -6.97 -4.31
CA THR A 87 7.36 -7.54 -3.61
C THR A 87 7.20 -7.40 -2.10
N GLN A 88 6.45 -6.40 -1.63
CA GLN A 88 6.15 -6.21 -0.21
C GLN A 88 4.64 -6.07 -0.02
N SER A 89 4.13 -6.30 1.19
CA SER A 89 2.73 -5.98 1.48
C SER A 89 2.54 -4.46 1.43
N VAL A 90 1.54 -4.03 0.68
CA VAL A 90 1.21 -2.61 0.52
C VAL A 90 -0.25 -2.42 0.92
N GLU A 91 -0.47 -1.49 1.86
CA GLU A 91 -1.80 -1.20 2.39
C GLU A 91 -2.81 -0.89 1.27
N GLY A 92 -3.95 -1.58 1.31
CA GLY A 92 -5.05 -1.40 0.36
C GLY A 92 -4.85 -2.05 -1.01
N LEU A 93 -3.62 -2.41 -1.39
CA LEU A 93 -3.35 -3.11 -2.66
C LEU A 93 -3.39 -4.62 -2.47
N GLY A 94 -2.47 -5.16 -1.67
CA GLY A 94 -2.32 -6.60 -1.49
C GLY A 94 -1.04 -6.99 -0.77
N VAL A 95 -0.79 -8.29 -0.76
CA VAL A 95 0.31 -8.93 -0.04
C VAL A 95 1.45 -9.24 -1.02
N ARG A 96 2.65 -9.51 -0.49
CA ARG A 96 3.80 -9.97 -1.26
C ARG A 96 3.46 -11.20 -2.14
N GLY A 97 3.75 -11.08 -3.43
CA GLY A 97 3.53 -12.08 -4.46
C GLY A 97 2.20 -11.94 -5.20
N ASP A 98 1.33 -11.03 -4.78
CA ASP A 98 0.04 -10.82 -5.46
C ASP A 98 0.22 -10.07 -6.79
N LEU A 99 -0.53 -10.52 -7.81
CA LEU A 99 -0.65 -9.82 -9.09
C LEU A 99 -1.75 -8.76 -8.97
N VAL A 100 -1.37 -7.50 -9.14
CA VAL A 100 -2.27 -6.34 -9.00
C VAL A 100 -2.34 -5.53 -10.28
N SER A 101 -3.57 -5.12 -10.66
CA SER A 101 -3.81 -4.21 -11.79
C SER A 101 -4.02 -2.79 -11.26
N VAL A 102 -3.02 -1.92 -11.46
CA VAL A 102 -3.01 -0.56 -10.91
C VAL A 102 -3.02 0.49 -12.03
N LYS A 103 -3.32 1.75 -11.68
CA LYS A 103 -3.13 2.86 -12.62
C LYS A 103 -1.64 3.01 -12.94
N LYS A 104 -1.32 3.26 -14.22
CA LYS A 104 0.06 3.46 -14.71
C LYS A 104 0.85 4.53 -13.93
N SER A 105 0.17 5.55 -13.41
CA SER A 105 0.82 6.60 -12.59
C SER A 105 1.28 6.08 -11.23
N LEU A 106 0.45 5.29 -10.55
CA LEU A 106 0.78 4.72 -9.24
C LEU A 106 1.97 3.76 -9.35
N GLY A 107 1.93 2.87 -10.35
CA GLY A 107 3.01 1.93 -10.61
C GLY A 107 4.35 2.61 -10.89
N ARG A 108 4.38 3.58 -11.81
CA ARG A 108 5.63 4.22 -12.26
C ARG A 108 6.21 5.23 -11.30
N ASN A 109 5.38 5.93 -10.54
CA ASN A 109 5.84 7.01 -9.66
C ASN A 109 6.13 6.51 -8.24
N GLN A 110 5.38 5.51 -7.75
CA GLN A 110 5.47 5.05 -6.37
C GLN A 110 6.00 3.62 -6.28
N LEU A 111 5.31 2.65 -6.87
CA LEU A 111 5.60 1.23 -6.59
C LEU A 111 6.93 0.74 -7.16
N LEU A 112 7.24 1.09 -8.42
CA LEU A 112 8.46 0.65 -9.09
C LEU A 112 9.72 1.36 -8.54
N PRO A 113 9.74 2.71 -8.37
CA PRO A 113 10.94 3.37 -7.83
C PRO A 113 11.24 3.00 -6.38
N GLN A 114 10.21 2.72 -5.57
CA GLN A 114 10.39 2.29 -4.18
C GLN A 114 10.70 0.79 -4.04
N GLY A 115 10.70 0.02 -5.14
CA GLY A 115 10.93 -1.43 -5.09
C GLY A 115 9.81 -2.22 -4.41
N LEU A 116 8.62 -1.63 -4.26
CA LEU A 116 7.45 -2.29 -3.66
C LEU A 116 6.79 -3.29 -4.63
N ALA A 117 7.04 -3.14 -5.92
CA ALA A 117 6.52 -4.02 -6.95
C ALA A 117 7.52 -4.20 -8.11
N VAL A 118 7.34 -5.29 -8.84
CA VAL A 118 8.10 -5.63 -10.05
C VAL A 118 7.13 -5.82 -11.22
N TYR A 119 7.60 -5.59 -12.45
CA TYR A 119 6.82 -5.90 -13.65
C TYR A 119 6.42 -7.38 -13.70
N ALA A 120 5.18 -7.63 -14.13
CA ALA A 120 4.61 -8.95 -14.31
C ALA A 120 5.14 -9.64 -15.59
N SER A 121 6.46 -9.75 -15.74
CA SER A 121 7.10 -10.53 -16.80
C SER A 121 6.86 -12.04 -16.60
N PRO A 122 6.89 -12.86 -17.66
CA PRO A 122 6.69 -14.31 -17.52
C PRO A 122 7.76 -14.96 -16.62
N GLU A 123 8.98 -14.45 -16.63
CA GLU A 123 10.06 -14.92 -15.75
C GLU A 123 9.76 -14.60 -14.29
N ASN A 124 9.36 -13.37 -13.99
CA ASN A 124 9.02 -12.97 -12.62
C ASN A 124 7.80 -13.73 -12.10
N LYS A 125 6.79 -13.98 -12.95
CA LYS A 125 5.62 -14.79 -12.57
C LYS A 125 6.04 -16.17 -12.09
N LYS A 126 6.92 -16.85 -12.84
CA LYS A 126 7.45 -18.18 -12.45
C LYS A 126 8.19 -18.13 -11.12
N LEU A 127 9.07 -17.14 -10.92
CA LEU A 127 9.82 -16.98 -9.67
C LEU A 127 8.90 -16.80 -8.45
N PHE A 128 7.87 -15.96 -8.57
CA PHE A 128 6.91 -15.73 -7.48
C PHE A 128 5.95 -16.91 -7.28
N GLU A 129 5.64 -17.67 -8.33
CA GLU A 129 4.87 -18.91 -8.23
C GLU A 129 5.66 -19.99 -7.48
N GLU A 130 6.94 -20.19 -7.81
CA GLU A 130 7.86 -21.09 -7.09
C GLU A 130 8.00 -20.67 -5.62
N GLU A 131 8.22 -19.37 -5.35
CA GLU A 131 8.28 -18.85 -3.98
C GLU A 131 6.97 -19.11 -3.21
N LYS A 132 5.82 -18.97 -3.87
CA LYS A 132 4.50 -19.25 -3.28
C LYS A 132 4.33 -20.74 -2.94
N LEU A 133 4.79 -21.64 -3.82
CA LEU A 133 4.78 -23.09 -3.55
C LEU A 133 5.67 -23.44 -2.36
N LEU A 134 6.89 -22.91 -2.31
CA LEU A 134 7.81 -23.13 -1.18
C LEU A 134 7.22 -22.64 0.16
N ARG A 135 6.46 -21.54 0.16
CA ARG A 135 5.72 -21.07 1.35
C ARG A 135 4.59 -22.01 1.74
N GLN A 136 3.86 -22.56 0.78
CA GLN A 136 2.77 -23.53 1.05
C GLN A 136 3.33 -24.83 1.64
N GLU A 137 4.50 -25.26 1.18
CA GLU A 137 5.24 -26.40 1.74
C GLU A 137 5.82 -26.10 3.14
N GLY A 138 5.78 -24.84 3.59
CA GLY A 138 6.30 -24.43 4.91
C GLY A 138 7.81 -24.29 4.98
N LYS A 139 8.52 -24.31 3.83
CA LYS A 139 9.97 -24.08 3.76
C LYS A 139 10.35 -22.61 3.94
N LEU A 140 9.40 -21.71 3.71
CA LEU A 140 9.52 -20.27 3.87
C LEU A 140 8.52 -19.74 4.88
N GLU A 141 8.81 -18.58 5.46
CA GLU A 141 7.95 -17.91 6.43
C GLU A 141 6.56 -17.65 5.84
N ARG A 142 5.53 -17.89 6.66
CA ARG A 142 4.15 -17.61 6.30
C ARG A 142 3.92 -16.11 6.36
N ILE A 143 3.34 -15.59 5.29
CA ILE A 143 2.97 -14.18 5.21
C ILE A 143 1.48 -14.07 5.55
N GLN A 144 1.14 -12.99 6.26
CA GLN A 144 -0.24 -12.63 6.59
C GLN A 144 -1.09 -12.53 5.31
N THR A 145 -2.28 -13.14 5.33
CA THR A 145 -3.24 -12.94 4.23
C THR A 145 -3.75 -11.51 4.23
N LYS A 146 -4.17 -10.99 3.06
CA LYS A 146 -4.81 -9.67 2.92
C LYS A 146 -5.94 -9.45 3.93
N ALA A 147 -6.79 -10.46 4.13
CA ALA A 147 -7.87 -10.42 5.12
C ALA A 147 -7.33 -10.34 6.57
N GLY A 148 -6.22 -11.04 6.85
CA GLY A 148 -5.55 -11.01 8.15
C GLY A 148 -4.98 -9.63 8.48
N GLU A 149 -4.29 -8.98 7.54
CA GLU A 149 -3.77 -7.61 7.73
C GLU A 149 -4.91 -6.61 7.99
N MET A 150 -6.01 -6.72 7.24
CA MET A 150 -7.21 -5.90 7.46
C MET A 150 -7.84 -6.16 8.83
N THR A 151 -7.87 -7.42 9.26
CA THR A 151 -8.41 -7.81 10.58
C THR A 151 -7.55 -7.27 11.70
N VAL A 152 -6.22 -7.36 11.58
CA VAL A 152 -5.27 -6.77 12.53
C VAL A 152 -5.48 -5.27 12.66
N LYS A 153 -5.60 -4.56 11.53
CA LYS A 153 -5.87 -3.12 11.51
C LYS A 153 -7.20 -2.78 12.19
N PHE A 154 -8.25 -3.55 11.91
CA PHE A 154 -9.56 -3.40 12.54
C PHE A 154 -9.47 -3.60 14.06
N LEU A 155 -8.86 -4.70 14.51
CA LEU A 155 -8.70 -5.03 15.93
C LEU A 155 -7.92 -3.96 16.70
N ARG A 156 -6.87 -3.37 16.09
CA ARG A 156 -6.11 -2.26 16.70
C ARG A 156 -6.95 -1.00 16.94
N SER A 157 -7.97 -0.77 16.12
CA SER A 157 -8.87 0.39 16.26
C SER A 157 -10.08 0.14 17.16
N CYS A 158 -10.32 -1.11 17.55
CA CYS A 158 -11.51 -1.51 18.28
C CYS A 158 -11.32 -1.44 19.80
N HIS A 159 -12.44 -1.22 20.49
CA HIS A 159 -12.55 -1.35 21.95
C HIS A 159 -13.67 -2.34 22.27
N LEU A 160 -13.41 -3.32 23.13
CA LEU A 160 -14.38 -4.38 23.45
C LEU A 160 -15.10 -4.10 24.78
N GLU A 161 -16.42 -3.94 24.73
CA GLU A 161 -17.25 -3.87 25.95
C GLU A 161 -17.76 -5.27 26.35
N VAL A 162 -17.32 -5.79 27.49
CA VAL A 162 -17.84 -7.06 28.03
C VAL A 162 -18.82 -6.79 29.16
N GLY A 163 -20.10 -7.07 28.92
CA GLY A 163 -21.16 -6.85 29.90
C GLY A 163 -21.39 -8.08 30.78
N MET A 164 -21.06 -8.00 32.07
CA MET A 164 -21.29 -9.07 33.06
C MET A 164 -22.36 -8.68 34.08
N LYS A 165 -23.20 -9.64 34.46
CA LYS A 165 -24.28 -9.42 35.44
C LYS A 165 -23.71 -9.37 36.86
N ASN A 166 -24.13 -8.39 37.66
CA ASN A 166 -23.73 -8.29 39.07
C ASN A 166 -24.26 -9.44 39.95
N ASN A 167 -25.47 -9.92 39.69
CA ASN A 167 -26.14 -10.87 40.59
C ASN A 167 -25.57 -12.30 40.55
N VAL A 168 -24.58 -12.57 39.70
CA VAL A 168 -23.99 -13.91 39.50
C VAL A 168 -22.49 -13.78 39.70
N LYS A 169 -21.86 -14.69 40.45
CA LYS A 169 -20.39 -14.78 40.48
C LYS A 169 -19.91 -15.23 39.11
N TRP A 170 -19.04 -14.46 38.47
CA TRP A 170 -18.53 -14.75 37.13
C TRP A 170 -17.01 -14.64 37.12
N GLU A 171 -16.41 -15.46 36.26
CA GLU A 171 -15.00 -15.41 35.90
C GLU A 171 -14.93 -15.25 34.39
N LEU A 172 -14.03 -14.40 33.92
CA LEU A 172 -13.95 -14.10 32.49
C LEU A 172 -13.20 -15.20 31.75
N ASN A 173 -13.93 -16.05 31.03
CA ASN A 173 -13.35 -17.07 30.17
C ASN A 173 -13.16 -16.57 28.73
N PRO A 174 -12.16 -17.09 27.98
CA PRO A 174 -11.97 -16.79 26.56
C PRO A 174 -13.23 -17.03 25.70
N GLU A 175 -14.05 -18.03 26.05
CA GLU A 175 -15.32 -18.30 25.36
C GLU A 175 -16.32 -17.16 25.50
N ILE A 176 -16.38 -16.51 26.66
CA ILE A 176 -17.30 -15.40 26.88
C ILE A 176 -16.84 -14.20 26.06
N VAL A 177 -15.53 -13.94 26.06
CA VAL A 177 -14.90 -12.88 25.27
C VAL A 177 -15.14 -13.11 23.77
N ALA A 178 -14.97 -14.33 23.26
CA ALA A 178 -15.27 -14.70 21.88
C ALA A 178 -16.74 -14.39 21.49
N ARG A 179 -17.69 -14.69 22.37
CA ARG A 179 -19.11 -14.36 22.15
C ARG A 179 -19.36 -12.84 22.09
N HIS A 180 -18.64 -12.06 22.89
CA HIS A 180 -18.73 -10.60 22.87
C HIS A 180 -18.06 -9.98 21.63
N PHE A 181 -16.95 -10.54 21.15
CA PHE A 181 -16.36 -10.16 19.85
C PHE A 181 -17.38 -10.31 18.72
N PHE A 182 -18.11 -11.43 18.69
CA PHE A 182 -19.14 -11.65 17.68
C PHE A 182 -20.32 -10.67 17.84
N LYS A 183 -20.86 -10.50 19.04
CA LYS A 183 -22.04 -9.66 19.29
C LYS A 183 -21.80 -8.17 19.09
N ASN A 184 -20.65 -7.67 19.53
CA ASN A 184 -20.38 -6.22 19.55
C ASN A 184 -19.60 -5.75 18.32
N LEU A 185 -18.63 -6.55 17.86
CA LEU A 185 -17.72 -6.17 16.78
C LEU A 185 -18.00 -6.94 15.48
N GLY A 186 -18.83 -7.99 15.50
CA GLY A 186 -19.12 -8.82 14.33
C GLY A 186 -17.97 -9.74 13.92
N VAL A 187 -16.94 -9.89 14.76
CA VAL A 187 -15.76 -10.71 14.46
C VAL A 187 -15.91 -12.08 15.10
N VAL A 188 -15.73 -13.14 14.29
CA VAL A 188 -15.71 -14.52 14.79
C VAL A 188 -14.30 -14.83 15.26
N ALA A 189 -14.07 -14.74 16.57
CA ALA A 189 -12.82 -15.15 17.20
C ALA A 189 -12.97 -16.54 17.81
N ALA A 190 -12.02 -17.43 17.53
CA ALA A 190 -11.99 -18.74 18.18
C ALA A 190 -11.40 -18.61 19.60
N PRO A 191 -11.89 -19.35 20.60
CA PRO A 191 -11.41 -19.22 21.99
C PRO A 191 -9.91 -19.47 22.16
N HIS A 192 -9.32 -20.38 21.36
CA HIS A 192 -7.89 -20.70 21.41
C HIS A 192 -6.99 -19.58 20.86
N ALA A 193 -7.55 -18.68 20.04
CA ALA A 193 -6.81 -17.54 19.49
C ALA A 193 -6.72 -16.38 20.49
N LEU A 194 -7.53 -16.42 21.56
CA LEU A 194 -7.63 -15.39 22.59
C LEU A 194 -6.79 -15.75 23.80
N LYS A 195 -5.96 -14.81 24.24
CA LYS A 195 -5.22 -14.88 25.50
C LYS A 195 -5.66 -13.73 26.40
N LEU A 196 -6.00 -14.09 27.64
CA LEU A 196 -6.33 -13.15 28.70
C LEU A 196 -5.11 -12.94 29.59
N PRO A 197 -5.05 -11.84 30.37
CA PRO A 197 -4.03 -11.68 31.40
C PRO A 197 -4.06 -12.87 32.37
N GLU A 198 -2.92 -13.19 32.97
CA GLU A 198 -2.76 -14.35 33.86
C GLU A 198 -3.64 -14.27 35.11
N GLU A 199 -4.02 -13.06 35.52
CA GLU A 199 -4.91 -12.83 36.65
C GLU A 199 -6.37 -13.12 36.28
N PRO A 200 -7.09 -13.92 37.09
CA PRO A 200 -8.50 -14.19 36.85
C PRO A 200 -9.35 -12.93 37.03
N ILE A 201 -10.00 -12.49 35.95
CA ILE A 201 -10.82 -11.28 35.95
C ILE A 201 -12.20 -11.58 36.55
N THR A 202 -12.44 -11.08 37.76
CA THR A 202 -13.71 -11.17 38.51
C THR A 202 -14.32 -9.81 38.85
N ARG A 203 -13.59 -8.72 38.56
CA ARG A 203 -13.99 -7.34 38.87
C ARG A 203 -14.24 -6.57 37.58
N TRP A 204 -15.12 -5.57 37.66
CA TRP A 204 -15.27 -4.60 36.57
C TRP A 204 -14.06 -3.69 36.52
N GLY A 205 -13.65 -3.33 35.30
CA GLY A 205 -12.45 -2.56 35.08
C GLY A 205 -12.01 -2.57 33.62
N GLU A 206 -10.85 -1.96 33.38
CA GLU A 206 -10.19 -1.94 32.09
C GLU A 206 -9.12 -3.02 32.06
N TYR A 207 -9.16 -3.83 31.01
CA TYR A 207 -8.28 -4.95 30.77
C TYR A 207 -7.88 -4.97 29.30
N TRP A 208 -6.97 -5.85 28.93
CA TRP A 208 -6.63 -6.11 27.54
C TRP A 208 -6.84 -7.60 27.23
N CYS A 209 -7.15 -7.90 25.97
CA CYS A 209 -7.19 -9.26 25.45
C CYS A 209 -6.23 -9.34 24.25
N GLU A 210 -5.33 -10.32 24.28
CA GLU A 210 -4.43 -10.60 23.17
C GLU A 210 -5.13 -11.54 22.18
N VAL A 211 -5.30 -11.09 20.94
CA VAL A 211 -5.93 -11.83 19.85
C VAL A 211 -4.87 -12.19 18.84
N THR A 212 -4.69 -13.49 18.59
CA THR A 212 -3.77 -13.97 17.55
C THR A 212 -4.51 -14.17 16.23
N VAL A 213 -4.04 -13.53 15.16
CA VAL A 213 -4.60 -13.65 13.81
C VAL A 213 -3.72 -14.59 13.01
N ASN A 214 -4.30 -15.67 12.50
CA ASN A 214 -3.63 -16.73 11.72
C ASN A 214 -2.39 -17.35 12.39
N GLY A 215 -2.23 -17.17 13.71
CA GLY A 215 -1.05 -17.62 14.46
C GLY A 215 0.24 -16.84 14.16
N LEU A 216 0.15 -15.68 13.50
CA LEU A 216 1.30 -14.84 13.16
C LEU A 216 1.27 -13.54 13.98
N ASP A 217 0.28 -12.70 13.71
CA ASP A 217 0.15 -11.40 14.35
C ASP A 217 -0.64 -11.49 15.65
N THR A 218 -0.07 -11.01 16.75
CA THR A 218 -0.76 -10.86 18.03
C THR A 218 -1.15 -9.40 18.25
N VAL A 219 -2.43 -9.14 18.47
CA VAL A 219 -2.97 -7.80 18.69
C VAL A 219 -3.53 -7.68 20.10
N ARG A 220 -3.11 -6.65 20.83
CA ARG A 220 -3.71 -6.28 22.11
C ARG A 220 -4.94 -5.42 21.87
N VAL A 221 -6.11 -5.96 22.19
CA VAL A 221 -7.40 -5.27 22.09
C VAL A 221 -7.79 -4.77 23.49
N PRO A 222 -8.01 -3.46 23.68
CA PRO A 222 -8.50 -2.93 24.94
C PRO A 222 -9.94 -3.41 25.19
N MET A 223 -10.22 -3.77 26.44
CA MET A 223 -11.47 -4.37 26.86
C MET A 223 -11.95 -3.73 28.16
N SER A 224 -13.17 -3.22 28.18
CA SER A 224 -13.82 -2.74 29.41
C SER A 224 -14.85 -3.77 29.87
N VAL A 225 -14.65 -4.31 31.07
CA VAL A 225 -15.61 -5.20 31.72
C VAL A 225 -16.58 -4.33 32.52
N VAL A 226 -17.84 -4.28 32.09
CA VAL A 226 -18.88 -3.38 32.62
C VAL A 226 -20.07 -4.17 33.15
N ASN A 227 -20.90 -3.55 33.98
CA ASN A 227 -22.15 -4.15 34.41
C ASN A 227 -23.10 -4.33 33.21
N PHE A 228 -23.66 -5.53 33.06
CA PHE A 228 -24.59 -5.84 32.00
C PHE A 228 -25.91 -5.08 32.17
N GLU A 229 -26.21 -4.20 31.23
CA GLU A 229 -27.49 -3.52 31.13
C GLU A 229 -28.36 -4.14 30.02
N ARG A 230 -29.66 -4.25 30.27
CA ARG A 230 -30.60 -4.67 29.22
C ARG A 230 -30.54 -3.65 28.07
N PRO A 231 -30.59 -4.08 26.79
CA PRO A 231 -30.50 -3.17 25.64
C PRO A 231 -31.49 -2.00 25.67
N LYS A 232 -32.73 -2.24 26.13
CA LYS A 232 -33.75 -1.19 26.31
C LYS A 232 -33.30 -0.11 27.30
N THR A 233 -32.76 -0.52 28.45
CA THR A 233 -32.26 0.37 29.50
C THR A 233 -31.04 1.15 29.01
N LYS A 234 -30.07 0.48 28.36
CA LYS A 234 -28.88 1.13 27.79
C LYS A 234 -29.28 2.20 26.76
N ARG A 235 -30.23 1.89 25.88
CA ARG A 235 -30.76 2.83 24.87
C ARG A 235 -31.47 4.02 25.52
N TYR A 236 -32.25 3.79 26.58
CA TYR A 236 -32.93 4.86 27.31
C TYR A 236 -31.93 5.80 28.01
N LYS A 237 -30.91 5.26 28.69
CA LYS A 237 -29.83 6.06 29.29
C LYS A 237 -29.08 6.88 28.26
N TYR A 238 -28.73 6.28 27.12
CA TYR A 238 -28.09 6.99 26.01
C TYR A 238 -28.98 8.11 25.45
N TRP A 239 -30.29 7.87 25.31
CA TRP A 239 -31.24 8.89 24.89
C TRP A 239 -31.30 10.06 25.88
N LEU A 240 -31.41 9.79 27.19
CA LEU A 240 -31.39 10.82 28.24
C LEU A 240 -30.09 11.62 28.21
N ALA A 241 -28.93 10.97 28.12
CA ALA A 241 -27.63 11.64 28.02
C ALA A 241 -27.56 12.55 26.78
N ARG A 242 -28.13 12.11 25.65
CA ARG A 242 -28.19 12.91 24.42
C ARG A 242 -29.14 14.10 24.52
N GLN A 243 -30.22 14.00 25.31
CA GLN A 243 -31.11 15.14 25.59
C GLN A 243 -30.43 16.16 26.52
N ALA A 244 -29.77 15.68 27.57
CA ALA A 244 -28.99 16.51 28.49
C ALA A 244 -27.87 17.26 27.75
N ALA A 245 -27.14 16.59 26.85
CA ALA A 245 -26.10 17.21 26.02
C ALA A 245 -26.65 18.25 25.04
N LYS A 246 -27.94 18.16 24.67
CA LYS A 246 -28.64 19.14 23.82
C LYS A 246 -29.26 20.29 24.63
N GLY A 247 -29.07 20.33 25.94
CA GLY A 247 -29.63 21.37 26.82
C GLY A 247 -31.14 21.28 27.03
N VAL A 248 -31.79 20.19 26.58
CA VAL A 248 -33.22 19.95 26.83
C VAL A 248 -33.31 19.14 28.12
N ALA A 249 -33.28 19.83 29.26
CA ALA A 249 -33.58 19.21 30.54
C ALA A 249 -35.08 18.82 30.55
N PRO A 250 -35.44 17.57 30.87
CA PRO A 250 -36.83 17.24 31.13
C PRO A 250 -37.21 17.92 32.46
N THR A 251 -38.07 18.93 32.40
CA THR A 251 -38.77 19.46 33.56
C THR A 251 -39.55 18.32 34.21
N SER A 252 -39.01 17.77 35.29
CA SER A 252 -39.74 16.87 36.18
C SER A 252 -40.84 17.68 36.86
N SER A 253 -42.07 17.54 36.38
CA SER A 253 -43.26 17.96 37.12
C SER A 253 -43.41 17.03 38.34
N GLN A 254 -42.96 17.51 39.49
CA GLN A 254 -43.37 16.98 40.79
C GLN A 254 -44.87 17.28 40.95
N THR A 255 -45.71 16.25 40.95
CA THR A 255 -47.06 16.31 41.49
C THR A 255 -47.01 15.94 42.97
N VAL A 256 -47.56 16.85 43.77
CA VAL A 256 -47.82 16.83 45.21
C VAL A 256 -48.71 15.66 45.61
#